data_AF-A0A7Y0SJS7-F1
#
_entry.id   AF-A0A7Y0SJS7-F1
#
_cell.length_a   1.000
_cell.length_b   1.000
_cell.length_c   1.000
_cell.angle_alpha   90.00
_cell.angle_beta   90.00
_cell.angle_gamma   90.00
#
_symmetry.space_group_name_H-M   'P 1'
#
loop_
_entity.id
_entity.type
_entity.pdbx_description
1 polymer ?
#
loop_
_entity_poly.entity_id
_entity_poly.type
_entity_poly.pdbx_seq_one_letter_code
_entity_poly.pdbx_strand_id
1 'polypeptide(L)' 'GDALSIQSASVPKEQGTVEVVDGKLVFTPAENFNGEATISYIVTDGDLTDEAKVSVTVTPVNDSPVAVDDTTSIQE' A
#
# COMPACT_ATOMS: atom_id res chain seq x y z
N GLY A 1 14.85 -14.27 24.32
CA GLY A 1 14.15 -13.02 24.01
C GLY A 1 13.00 -13.42 23.14
N ASP A 2 11.79 -13.10 23.57
CA ASP A 2 10.57 -13.57 22.92
C ASP A 2 10.44 -12.99 21.50
N ALA A 3 9.90 -13.79 20.60
CA ALA A 3 9.76 -13.42 19.21
C ALA A 3 8.52 -12.54 19.04
N LEU A 4 8.73 -11.28 18.65
CA LEU A 4 7.63 -10.39 18.30
C LEU A 4 7.02 -10.81 16.96
N SER A 5 5.69 -10.87 16.91
CA SER A 5 4.93 -11.16 15.70
C SER A 5 3.81 -10.15 15.49
N ILE A 6 3.46 -9.89 14.23
CA ILE A 6 2.32 -9.02 13.89
C ILE A 6 1.07 -9.90 13.90
N GLN A 7 0.13 -9.59 14.78
CA GLN A 7 -1.12 -10.34 14.93
C GLN A 7 -2.16 -9.89 13.90
N SER A 8 -2.27 -8.58 13.66
CA SER A 8 -3.19 -8.04 12.66
C SER A 8 -2.72 -6.68 12.15
N ALA A 9 -3.19 -6.31 10.95
CA ALA A 9 -2.99 -5.00 10.36
C ALA A 9 -4.27 -4.57 9.65
N SER A 10 -4.55 -3.27 9.67
CA SER A 10 -5.71 -2.67 9.01
C SER A 10 -5.40 -1.28 8.50
N VAL A 11 -6.08 -0.91 7.42
CA VAL A 11 -6.00 0.41 6.79
C VAL A 11 -7.40 0.77 6.30
N PRO A 12 -7.80 2.06 6.29
CA PRO A 12 -9.04 2.48 5.68
C PRO A 12 -9.15 1.98 4.22
N LYS A 13 -10.29 1.39 3.88
CA LYS A 13 -10.54 0.81 2.55
C LYS A 13 -10.42 1.83 1.41
N GLU A 14 -10.67 3.10 1.71
CA GLU A 14 -10.50 4.23 0.77
C GLU A 14 -9.03 4.50 0.44
N GLN A 15 -8.10 4.10 1.32
CA GLN A 15 -6.66 4.31 1.16
C GLN A 15 -5.97 3.10 0.53
N GLY A 16 -6.50 1.90 0.73
CA GLY A 16 -5.95 0.67 0.13
C GLY A 16 -6.23 -0.59 0.92
N THR A 17 -5.34 -1.56 0.79
CA THR A 17 -5.31 -2.81 1.56
C THR A 17 -3.97 -2.99 2.23
N VAL A 18 -3.95 -3.71 3.35
CA VAL A 18 -2.71 -4.09 4.03
C VAL A 18 -2.75 -5.57 4.36
N GLU A 19 -1.63 -6.26 4.13
CA GLU A 19 -1.45 -7.67 4.42
C GLU A 19 -0.19 -7.88 5.24
N VAL A 20 -0.16 -8.93 6.06
CA VAL A 20 1.01 -9.32 6.85
C VAL A 20 1.65 -10.53 6.18
N VAL A 21 2.83 -10.35 5.58
CA VAL A 21 3.56 -11.41 4.87
C VAL A 21 4.96 -11.54 5.49
N ASP A 22 5.28 -12.72 6.02
CA ASP A 22 6.57 -13.00 6.68
C ASP A 22 6.94 -11.98 7.78
N GLY A 23 5.96 -11.53 8.56
CA GLY A 23 6.14 -10.53 9.61
C GLY A 23 6.35 -9.10 9.10
N LYS A 24 6.07 -8.84 7.82
CA LYS A 24 6.13 -7.50 7.20
C LYS A 24 4.74 -7.02 6.82
N LEU A 25 4.52 -5.71 6.97
CA LEU A 25 3.33 -5.04 6.45
C LEU A 25 3.51 -4.77 4.96
N VAL A 26 2.66 -5.36 4.14
CA VAL A 26 2.57 -5.12 2.70
C VAL A 26 1.35 -4.23 2.47
N PHE A 27 1.58 -2.96 2.15
CA PHE A 27 0.54 -1.99 1.85
C PHE A 27 0.36 -1.84 0.33
N THR A 28 -0.87 -2.01 -0.15
CA THR A 28 -1.26 -1.76 -1.53
C THR A 28 -2.23 -0.57 -1.56
N PRO A 29 -1.83 0.59 -2.08
CA PRO A 29 -2.71 1.75 -2.21
C PRO A 29 -3.95 1.44 -3.06
N ALA A 30 -5.07 2.10 -2.76
CA ALA A 30 -6.25 2.06 -3.63
C ALA A 30 -5.96 2.78 -4.97
N GLU A 31 -6.68 2.39 -6.02
CA GLU A 31 -6.54 3.00 -7.34
C GLU A 31 -6.79 4.52 -7.27
N ASN A 32 -5.89 5.32 -7.85
CA ASN A 32 -5.92 6.79 -7.79
C ASN A 32 -5.85 7.39 -6.37
N PHE A 33 -5.51 6.61 -5.34
CA PHE A 33 -5.26 7.15 -4.00
C PHE A 33 -3.93 7.91 -3.97
N ASN A 34 -4.00 9.17 -3.56
CA ASN A 34 -2.84 10.05 -3.38
C ASN A 34 -3.01 10.78 -2.05
N GLY A 35 -1.98 10.80 -1.21
CA GLY A 35 -2.05 11.43 0.11
C GLY A 35 -1.49 10.54 1.22
N GLU A 36 -1.85 10.87 2.46
CA GLU A 36 -1.39 10.13 3.64
C GLU A 36 -2.35 8.97 3.96
N ALA A 37 -1.82 7.75 3.98
CA ALA A 37 -2.49 6.55 4.47
C ALA A 37 -2.04 6.23 5.89
N THR A 38 -2.96 5.80 6.75
CA THR A 38 -2.66 5.41 8.13
C THR A 38 -2.95 3.93 8.32
N ILE A 39 -1.90 3.15 8.54
CA ILE A 39 -1.96 1.72 8.80
C ILE A 39 -1.87 1.50 10.31
N SER A 40 -2.87 0.85 10.88
CA SER A 40 -2.86 0.39 12.28
C SER A 40 -2.51 -1.09 12.33
N TYR A 41 -1.59 -1.49 13.21
CA TYR A 41 -1.20 -2.89 13.37
C TYR A 41 -1.00 -3.24 14.85
N ILE A 42 -1.26 -4.51 15.17
CA ILE A 42 -1.12 -5.07 16.51
C ILE A 42 0.07 -6.02 16.52
N VAL A 43 1.02 -5.78 17.42
CA VAL A 43 2.17 -6.66 17.67
C VAL A 43 1.98 -7.44 18.96
N THR A 44 2.52 -8.65 19.03
CA THR A 44 2.47 -9.50 20.23
C THR A 44 3.77 -10.26 20.45
N ASP A 45 4.13 -10.47 21.71
CA ASP A 45 5.22 -11.35 22.15
C ASP A 45 4.73 -12.75 22.56
N GLY A 46 3.41 -13.01 22.47
CA GLY A 46 2.77 -14.24 22.92
C GLY A 46 2.01 -14.11 24.24
N ASP A 47 2.30 -13.07 25.03
CA ASP A 47 1.66 -12.80 26.33
C ASP A 47 0.90 -11.47 26.32
N LEU A 48 1.52 -10.42 25.77
CA LEU A 48 0.96 -9.08 25.65
C LEU A 48 0.81 -8.67 24.18
N THR A 49 -0.07 -7.71 23.96
CA THR A 49 -0.31 -7.10 22.65
C THR A 49 -0.15 -5.59 22.76
N ASP A 50 0.45 -4.96 21.74
CA ASP A 50 0.53 -3.50 21.63
C ASP A 50 0.04 -3.03 20.25
N GLU A 51 -0.60 -1.86 20.22
CA GLU A 51 -1.12 -1.25 19.00
C GLU A 51 -0.19 -0.12 18.53
N ALA A 52 0.21 -0.17 17.27
CA ALA A 52 1.03 0.86 16.65
C ALA A 52 0.42 1.34 15.33
N LYS A 53 0.80 2.57 14.95
CA LYS A 53 0.31 3.23 13.74
C LYS A 53 1.49 3.67 12.88
N VAL A 54 1.35 3.47 11.58
CA VAL A 54 2.30 3.89 10.54
C VAL A 54 1.58 4.81 9.57
N SER A 55 2.12 6.00 9.35
CA SER A 55 1.69 6.90 8.27
C SER A 55 2.55 6.65 7.03
N VAL A 56 1.90 6.43 5.88
CA VAL A 56 2.52 6.22 4.57
C VAL A 56 2.05 7.33 3.64
N THR A 57 2.97 8.11 3.09
CA THR A 57 2.64 9.13 2.09
C THR A 57 2.72 8.54 0.69
N VAL A 58 1.58 8.41 0.01
CA VAL A 58 1.48 8.02 -1.40
C VAL A 58 1.58 9.27 -2.25
N THR A 59 2.71 9.42 -2.95
CA THR A 59 2.91 10.56 -3.86
C THR A 59 2.30 10.25 -5.22
N PRO A 60 1.55 11.19 -5.83
CA PRO A 60 1.03 11.00 -7.18
C PRO A 60 2.21 10.90 -8.16
N VAL A 61 2.25 9.81 -8.90
CA VAL A 61 3.10 9.70 -10.08
C VAL A 61 2.28 10.21 -11.26
N ASN A 62 2.73 11.29 -11.88
CA ASN A 62 2.13 11.76 -13.13
C ASN A 62 2.55 10.81 -14.26
N ASP A 63 1.63 9.99 -14.76
CA ASP A 63 1.91 9.16 -15.93
C ASP A 63 2.13 10.03 -17.17
N SER A 64 3.20 9.74 -17.91
CA SER A 64 3.46 10.42 -19.18
C SER A 64 2.46 9.94 -20.22
N PRO A 65 1.90 10.83 -21.07
CA PRO A 65 1.01 10.41 -22.14
C PRO A 65 1.74 9.44 -23.07
N VAL A 66 1.16 8.26 -23.28
CA VAL A 66 1.63 7.30 -24.29
C VAL A 66 1.08 7.76 -25.64
N ALA A 67 1.96 8.26 -26.51
CA ALA A 67 1.60 8.54 -27.90
C ALA A 67 1.37 7.22 -28.64
N VAL A 68 0.21 7.08 -29.28
CA VAL A 68 -0.03 6.03 -30.27
C VAL A 68 0.45 6.56 -31.61
N ASP A 69 1.35 5.83 -32.28
CA ASP A 69 1.80 6.22 -33.63
C ASP A 69 0.62 6.20 -34.61
N ASP A 70 0.34 7.34 -35.24
CA ASP A 70 -0.61 7.42 -36.33
C ASP A 70 -0.04 6.71 -37.57
N THR A 71 -0.44 5.46 -37.84
CA THR A 71 -0.11 4.79 -39.11
C THR A 71 -0.96 5.37 -40.23
N THR A 72 -0.46 6.40 -40.89
CA THR A 72 -1.05 6.90 -42.14
C THR A 72 -0.54 6.05 -43.31
N SER A 73 -1.43 5.28 -43.95
CA SER A 73 -1.16 4.62 -45.24
C SER A 73 -1.73 5.50 -46.34
N ILE A 74 -0.85 6.18 -47.08
CA ILE A 74 -1.23 6.78 -48.38
C ILE A 74 -1.28 5.64 -49.40
N GLN A 75 -2.47 5.36 -49.95
CA GLN A 75 -2.58 4.65 -51.22
C GLN A 75 -2.65 5.72 -52.31
N GLU A 76 -1.63 5.76 -53.17
CA GLU A 76 -1.68 6.49 -54.44
C GLU A 76 -2.64 5.82 -55.43
#